data_AF-A0A084JGK2-F1
#
_entry.id   AF-A0A084JGK2-F1
#
_cell.length_a   1.000
_cell.length_b   1.000
_cell.length_c   1.000
_cell.angle_alpha   90.00
_cell.angle_beta   90.00
_cell.angle_gamma   90.00
#
_symmetry.space_group_name_H-M   'P 1'
#
loop_
_entity.id
_entity.type
_entity.pdbx_description
1 polymer ?
#
loop_
_entity_poly.entity_id
_entity_poly.type
_entity_poly.pdbx_seq_one_letter_code
_entity_poly.pdbx_strand_id
1 'polypeptide(L)'
;MNAKGFSHKTSIIILTYNNLDYNKPCIESIRKYTKAGTYEIVVVDNNSTDGTKEWLKEQNDLKVIFNTENVGFPKGCNQGISIADETNDILLLNNDTLVTPNWLDNLTIALHSSNDIGAVGAVTNSCSNYQTIQSDYTDFNGLLEFAQKNNISDPSKWENRLRLVGFCMLIKREVLEKIGLLDELFTPGNFEDDDYSYRIISEGYKLLLCKDSYIYHFGGASFKIEPDKYNNVLDINKSKFKDKWGFDPHYSAFIRYEIIDLIDRPNKEEMIRVLEVGCACGGTLLEIKNQYKNADLFGIELNESSAKIARTFANVKAENIENENLNYDEKYFDYIIFADVLEHLYDPGKVLTNLKKYLKDDGKVLASIPNVMHYSVIRNLINGRWYYEDAGILDRTHIRFFTLTEINNLFIESGYEGMNYSSTTLAETLHDQEFIDTLSMLSAAEPKSQFSAYQYIIRANKKTN
;
A
#
# COMPACT_ATOMS: atom_id res chain seq x y z
N MET A 1 -16.60 -33.15 -8.33
CA MET A 1 -17.07 -32.60 -9.62
C MET A 1 -15.85 -32.44 -10.52
N ASN A 2 -15.91 -32.95 -11.74
CA ASN A 2 -14.77 -33.06 -12.65
C ASN A 2 -14.23 -31.69 -13.06
N ALA A 3 -13.03 -31.35 -12.59
CA ALA A 3 -12.26 -30.21 -13.09
C ALA A 3 -11.82 -30.51 -14.52
N LYS A 4 -12.50 -29.92 -15.51
CA LYS A 4 -11.94 -29.78 -16.86
C LYS A 4 -10.71 -28.89 -16.71
N GLY A 5 -9.53 -29.49 -16.81
CA GLY A 5 -8.24 -28.81 -16.74
C GLY A 5 -8.05 -27.86 -17.93
N PHE A 6 -8.44 -26.60 -17.75
CA PHE A 6 -7.77 -25.52 -18.45
C PHE A 6 -6.52 -25.19 -17.63
N SER A 7 -5.36 -25.63 -18.11
CA SER A 7 -4.09 -25.08 -17.62
C SER A 7 -4.00 -23.67 -18.21
N HIS A 8 -4.34 -22.65 -17.42
CA HIS A 8 -4.05 -21.27 -17.79
C HIS A 8 -2.54 -21.15 -17.99
N LYS A 9 -2.14 -20.73 -19.19
CA LYS A 9 -0.73 -20.54 -19.55
C LYS A 9 -0.35 -19.09 -19.31
N THR A 10 0.92 -18.85 -19.04
CA THR A 10 1.45 -17.51 -18.72
C THR A 10 2.54 -17.09 -19.71
N SER A 11 2.45 -15.88 -20.23
CA SER A 11 3.56 -15.23 -20.93
C SER A 11 4.33 -14.36 -19.95
N ILE A 12 5.55 -14.77 -19.64
CA ILE A 12 6.42 -14.08 -18.68
C ILE A 12 7.22 -13.02 -19.44
N ILE A 13 6.89 -11.76 -19.19
CA ILE A 13 7.49 -10.59 -19.83
C ILE A 13 8.62 -10.06 -18.95
N ILE A 14 9.83 -10.07 -19.49
CA ILE A 14 11.05 -9.61 -18.81
C ILE A 14 11.65 -8.47 -19.63
N LEU A 15 11.71 -7.28 -19.05
CA LEU A 15 12.46 -6.18 -19.62
C LEU A 15 13.88 -6.18 -19.05
N THR A 16 14.87 -5.95 -19.90
CA THR A 16 16.27 -5.90 -19.47
C THR A 16 17.02 -4.72 -20.09
N TYR A 17 17.95 -4.15 -19.32
CA TYR A 17 18.92 -3.15 -19.75
C TYR A 17 20.23 -3.38 -19.01
N ASN A 18 21.18 -4.03 -19.69
CA ASN A 18 22.37 -4.65 -19.12
C ASN A 18 22.02 -5.72 -18.06
N ASN A 19 22.86 -5.88 -17.04
CA ASN A 19 22.65 -6.80 -15.92
C ASN A 19 22.66 -8.29 -16.32
N LEU A 20 23.57 -8.70 -17.22
CA LEU A 20 23.71 -10.11 -17.64
C LEU A 20 23.80 -11.09 -16.47
N ASP A 21 24.51 -10.70 -15.39
CA ASP A 21 24.68 -11.50 -14.18
C ASP A 21 23.39 -11.70 -13.38
N TYR A 22 22.34 -10.90 -13.63
CA TYR A 22 21.00 -11.08 -13.08
C TYR A 22 20.05 -11.75 -14.08
N ASN A 23 20.14 -11.37 -15.36
CA ASN A 23 19.32 -11.93 -16.44
C ASN A 23 19.43 -13.47 -16.51
N LYS A 24 20.66 -13.98 -16.48
CA LYS A 24 20.95 -15.43 -16.54
C LYS A 24 20.28 -16.17 -15.37
N PRO A 25 20.57 -15.86 -14.08
CA PRO A 25 19.91 -16.51 -12.96
C PRO A 25 18.38 -16.38 -12.96
N CYS A 26 17.83 -15.22 -13.35
CA CYS A 26 16.38 -15.03 -13.43
C CYS A 26 15.75 -16.02 -14.40
N ILE A 27 16.21 -16.05 -15.66
CA ILE A 27 15.68 -16.95 -16.69
C ILE A 27 15.90 -18.43 -16.33
N GLU A 28 17.08 -18.79 -15.80
CA GLU A 28 17.34 -20.16 -15.35
C GLU A 28 16.45 -20.58 -14.17
N SER A 29 16.13 -19.67 -13.25
CA SER A 29 15.22 -19.96 -12.14
C SER A 29 13.79 -20.24 -12.64
N ILE A 30 13.32 -19.52 -13.67
CA ILE A 30 12.02 -19.77 -14.30
C ILE A 30 12.01 -21.17 -14.93
N ARG A 31 13.05 -21.48 -15.74
CA ARG A 31 13.21 -22.79 -16.38
C ARG A 31 13.20 -23.94 -15.38
N LYS A 32 13.85 -23.73 -14.23
CA LYS A 32 14.00 -24.74 -13.19
C LYS A 32 12.75 -24.95 -12.34
N TYR A 33 12.05 -23.86 -11.98
CA TYR A 33 10.97 -23.89 -10.98
C TYR A 33 9.57 -23.73 -11.57
N THR A 34 9.45 -23.69 -12.88
CA THR A 34 8.16 -23.59 -13.59
C THR A 34 8.00 -24.76 -14.56
N LYS A 35 6.83 -25.39 -14.54
CA LYS A 35 6.56 -26.58 -15.34
C LYS A 35 6.65 -26.26 -16.85
N ALA A 36 7.46 -27.02 -17.58
CA ALA A 36 7.56 -26.85 -19.03
C ALA A 36 6.19 -27.00 -19.73
N GLY A 37 5.91 -26.12 -20.69
CA GLY A 37 4.66 -26.10 -21.46
C GLY A 37 3.50 -25.34 -20.81
N THR A 38 3.66 -24.82 -19.58
CA THR A 38 2.68 -23.92 -18.93
C THR A 38 3.01 -22.45 -19.08
N TYR A 39 4.17 -22.11 -19.66
CA TYR A 39 4.59 -20.73 -19.86
C TYR A 39 5.39 -20.55 -21.15
N GLU A 40 5.56 -19.31 -21.54
CA GLU A 40 6.61 -18.85 -22.45
C GLU A 40 7.36 -17.67 -21.81
N ILE A 41 8.58 -17.40 -22.28
CA ILE A 41 9.37 -16.26 -21.84
C ILE A 41 9.54 -15.29 -23.01
N VAL A 42 9.14 -14.04 -22.78
CA VAL A 42 9.32 -12.93 -23.70
C VAL A 42 10.30 -11.95 -23.07
N VAL A 43 11.45 -11.75 -23.72
CA VAL A 43 12.49 -10.81 -23.26
C VAL A 43 12.53 -9.60 -24.18
N VAL A 44 12.53 -8.41 -23.60
CA VAL A 44 12.76 -7.16 -24.32
C VAL A 44 14.09 -6.59 -23.85
N ASP A 45 15.06 -6.52 -24.76
CA ASP A 45 16.37 -5.92 -24.52
C ASP A 45 16.36 -4.43 -24.90
N ASN A 46 16.45 -3.55 -23.90
CA ASN A 46 16.45 -2.09 -24.04
C ASN A 46 17.81 -1.53 -24.45
N ASN A 47 18.45 -2.16 -25.44
CA ASN A 47 19.77 -1.79 -25.98
C ASN A 47 20.93 -2.03 -24.99
N SER A 48 21.04 -3.25 -24.46
CA SER A 48 22.16 -3.63 -23.59
C SER A 48 23.51 -3.64 -24.31
N THR A 49 24.57 -3.36 -23.55
CA THR A 49 25.96 -3.28 -24.03
C THR A 49 26.94 -4.15 -23.24
N ASP A 50 26.44 -4.99 -22.32
CA ASP A 50 27.23 -5.79 -21.37
C ASP A 50 27.34 -7.28 -21.75
N GLY A 51 27.03 -7.64 -23.00
CA GLY A 51 26.98 -9.03 -23.47
C GLY A 51 25.60 -9.68 -23.35
N THR A 52 24.61 -9.01 -22.74
CA THR A 52 23.22 -9.52 -22.64
C THR A 52 22.63 -9.82 -24.01
N LYS A 53 22.84 -8.94 -24.98
CA LYS A 53 22.31 -9.09 -26.34
C LYS A 53 22.85 -10.33 -27.04
N GLU A 54 24.16 -10.57 -26.95
CA GLU A 54 24.83 -11.73 -27.53
C GLU A 54 24.32 -13.02 -26.89
N TRP A 55 24.23 -13.04 -25.55
CA TRP A 55 23.74 -14.20 -24.83
C TRP A 55 22.28 -14.52 -25.14
N LEU A 56 21.40 -13.51 -25.25
CA LEU A 56 19.98 -13.70 -25.59
C LEU A 56 19.79 -14.29 -26.99
N LYS A 57 20.64 -13.94 -27.97
CA LYS A 57 20.58 -14.51 -29.33
C LYS A 57 20.90 -16.01 -29.36
N GLU A 58 21.60 -16.53 -28.36
CA GLU A 58 21.92 -17.96 -28.24
C GLU A 58 20.77 -18.76 -27.61
N GLN A 59 19.73 -18.11 -27.09
CA GLN A 59 18.59 -18.76 -26.42
C GLN A 59 17.47 -19.07 -27.43
N ASN A 60 17.27 -20.34 -27.76
CA ASN A 60 16.30 -20.76 -28.79
C ASN A 60 14.86 -20.90 -28.30
N ASP A 61 14.65 -20.91 -26.98
CA ASP A 61 13.36 -21.06 -26.31
C ASP A 61 12.72 -19.72 -25.91
N LEU A 62 13.40 -18.59 -26.15
CA LEU A 62 12.93 -17.25 -25.81
C LEU A 62 12.35 -16.53 -27.03
N LYS A 63 11.27 -15.77 -26.83
CA LYS A 63 10.88 -14.71 -27.76
C LYS A 63 11.62 -13.42 -27.38
N VAL A 64 12.36 -12.81 -28.30
CA VAL A 64 13.22 -11.66 -27.96
C VAL A 64 12.97 -10.47 -28.88
N ILE A 65 12.84 -9.29 -28.29
CA ILE A 65 12.89 -7.98 -28.99
C ILE A 65 14.19 -7.29 -28.62
N PHE A 66 14.91 -6.76 -29.62
CA PHE A 66 16.11 -5.96 -29.42
C PHE A 66 15.84 -4.51 -29.82
N ASN A 67 15.65 -3.63 -28.84
CA ASN A 67 15.53 -2.20 -29.09
C ASN A 67 16.88 -1.58 -29.48
N THR A 68 16.83 -0.47 -30.20
CA THR A 68 18.01 0.32 -30.58
C THR A 68 18.34 1.44 -29.58
N GLU A 69 17.46 1.68 -28.62
CA GLU A 69 17.59 2.65 -27.54
C GLU A 69 16.87 2.14 -26.29
N ASN A 70 17.14 2.75 -25.13
CA ASN A 70 16.39 2.45 -23.92
C ASN A 70 15.06 3.22 -23.93
N VAL A 71 13.96 2.51 -24.15
CA VAL A 71 12.61 3.08 -24.27
C VAL A 71 11.87 3.23 -22.92
N GLY A 72 12.52 2.89 -21.81
CA GLY A 72 11.92 2.87 -20.48
C GLY A 72 11.09 1.61 -20.20
N PHE A 73 10.58 1.51 -18.97
CA PHE A 73 9.88 0.34 -18.45
C PHE A 73 8.51 0.10 -19.10
N PRO A 74 7.55 1.06 -19.07
CA PRO A 74 6.20 0.78 -19.55
C PRO A 74 6.17 0.38 -21.03
N LYS A 75 6.87 1.15 -21.87
CA LYS A 75 6.96 0.89 -23.31
C LYS A 75 7.66 -0.44 -23.62
N GLY A 76 8.74 -0.75 -22.90
CA GLY A 76 9.45 -2.03 -23.05
C GLY A 76 8.57 -3.23 -22.71
N CYS A 77 7.86 -3.17 -21.58
CA CYS A 77 6.89 -4.20 -21.20
C CYS A 77 5.74 -4.31 -22.22
N ASN A 78 5.21 -3.19 -22.72
CA ASN A 78 4.17 -3.15 -23.75
C ASN A 78 4.60 -3.85 -25.06
N GLN A 79 5.86 -3.66 -25.48
CA GLN A 79 6.42 -4.38 -26.64
C GLN A 79 6.45 -5.88 -26.39
N GLY A 80 6.85 -6.32 -25.19
CA GLY A 80 6.84 -7.73 -24.81
C GLY A 80 5.44 -8.33 -24.83
N ILE A 81 4.47 -7.62 -24.23
CA ILE A 81 3.04 -8.01 -24.25
C ILE A 81 2.53 -8.18 -25.69
N SER A 82 2.95 -7.32 -26.61
CA SER A 82 2.46 -7.34 -28.00
C SER A 82 2.86 -8.58 -28.81
N ILE A 83 3.92 -9.29 -28.41
CA ILE A 83 4.38 -10.54 -29.07
C ILE A 83 4.13 -11.80 -28.23
N ALA A 84 3.56 -11.62 -27.04
CA ALA A 84 3.07 -12.71 -26.21
C ALA A 84 1.92 -13.43 -26.93
N ASP A 85 1.76 -14.72 -26.64
CA ASP A 85 0.60 -15.50 -27.07
C ASP A 85 -0.68 -14.84 -26.57
N GLU A 86 -1.63 -14.63 -27.48
CA GLU A 86 -2.88 -13.91 -27.23
C GLU A 86 -3.79 -14.61 -26.21
N THR A 87 -3.59 -15.91 -25.97
CA THR A 87 -4.43 -16.72 -25.06
C THR A 87 -3.89 -16.83 -23.64
N ASN A 88 -2.63 -16.43 -23.42
CA ASN A 88 -1.97 -16.57 -22.13
C ASN A 88 -2.28 -15.38 -21.20
N ASP A 89 -2.31 -15.60 -19.90
CA ASP A 89 -2.22 -14.52 -18.91
C ASP A 89 -0.83 -13.85 -18.97
N ILE A 90 -0.72 -12.60 -18.55
CA ILE A 90 0.53 -11.82 -18.64
C ILE A 90 1.18 -11.74 -17.27
N LEU A 91 2.44 -12.14 -17.15
CA LEU A 91 3.24 -11.88 -15.96
C LEU A 91 4.32 -10.83 -16.28
N LEU A 92 4.28 -9.69 -15.59
CA LEU A 92 5.41 -8.78 -15.55
C LEU A 92 6.40 -9.26 -14.49
N LEU A 93 7.66 -9.49 -14.88
CA LEU A 93 8.71 -9.96 -13.97
C LEU A 93 10.00 -9.15 -14.16
N ASN A 94 10.52 -8.60 -13.07
CA ASN A 94 11.81 -7.92 -13.10
C ASN A 94 12.96 -8.92 -13.32
N ASN A 95 13.96 -8.48 -14.08
CA ASN A 95 15.11 -9.31 -14.45
C ASN A 95 16.10 -9.54 -13.28
N ASP A 96 15.95 -8.83 -12.16
CA ASP A 96 16.74 -8.97 -10.94
C ASP A 96 16.02 -9.78 -9.86
N THR A 97 15.23 -10.78 -10.27
CA THR A 97 14.57 -11.73 -9.37
C THR A 97 15.12 -13.14 -9.51
N LEU A 98 14.98 -13.95 -8.47
CA LEU A 98 15.04 -15.42 -8.56
C LEU A 98 13.68 -15.97 -8.17
N VAL A 99 13.01 -16.59 -9.12
CA VAL A 99 11.75 -17.29 -8.81
C VAL A 99 12.07 -18.61 -8.10
N THR A 100 11.12 -19.11 -7.33
CA THR A 100 11.34 -20.24 -6.42
C THR A 100 10.27 -21.33 -6.63
N PRO A 101 10.41 -22.55 -6.08
CA PRO A 101 9.42 -23.61 -6.30
C PRO A 101 7.97 -23.18 -6.05
N ASN A 102 7.04 -23.62 -6.91
CA ASN A 102 5.58 -23.38 -6.83
C ASN A 102 5.11 -21.92 -6.96
N TRP A 103 6.01 -20.96 -7.18
CA TRP A 103 5.66 -19.54 -7.21
C TRP A 103 4.52 -19.21 -8.19
N LEU A 104 4.63 -19.64 -9.45
CA LEU A 104 3.65 -19.34 -10.50
C LEU A 104 2.37 -20.15 -10.34
N ASP A 105 2.45 -21.40 -9.88
CA ASP A 105 1.28 -22.23 -9.63
C ASP A 105 0.39 -21.58 -8.56
N ASN A 106 0.97 -21.09 -7.46
CA ASN A 106 0.24 -20.40 -6.40
C ASN A 106 -0.38 -19.08 -6.88
N LEU A 107 0.36 -18.28 -7.68
CA LEU A 107 -0.20 -17.07 -8.29
C LEU A 107 -1.37 -17.40 -9.24
N THR A 108 -1.23 -18.44 -10.06
CA THR A 108 -2.27 -18.87 -11.00
C THR A 108 -3.52 -19.34 -10.27
N ILE A 109 -3.37 -20.10 -9.18
CA ILE A 109 -4.47 -20.53 -8.31
C ILE A 109 -5.20 -19.32 -7.74
N ALA A 110 -4.47 -18.32 -7.23
CA ALA A 110 -5.08 -17.11 -6.67
C ALA A 110 -5.81 -16.29 -7.74
N LEU A 111 -5.17 -16.03 -8.89
CA LEU A 111 -5.73 -15.23 -9.99
C LEU A 111 -7.07 -15.79 -10.50
N HIS A 112 -7.18 -17.12 -10.58
CA HIS A 112 -8.36 -17.82 -11.10
C HIS A 112 -9.28 -18.35 -10.00
N SER A 113 -9.02 -17.99 -8.73
CA SER A 113 -9.90 -18.38 -7.61
C SER A 113 -11.26 -17.68 -7.65
N SER A 114 -11.36 -16.55 -8.36
CA SER A 114 -12.61 -15.83 -8.61
C SER A 114 -12.53 -15.01 -9.90
N ASN A 115 -13.70 -14.74 -10.49
CA ASN A 115 -13.82 -13.94 -11.72
C ASN A 115 -13.56 -12.45 -11.46
N ASP A 116 -13.76 -11.99 -10.22
CA ASP A 116 -13.54 -10.60 -9.83
C ASP A 116 -12.09 -10.29 -9.44
N ILE A 117 -11.14 -11.22 -9.63
CA ILE A 117 -9.70 -10.97 -9.42
C ILE A 117 -9.06 -10.66 -10.77
N GLY A 118 -8.42 -9.49 -10.86
CA GLY A 118 -7.83 -9.00 -12.11
C GLY A 118 -6.32 -9.17 -12.19
N ALA A 119 -5.63 -9.07 -11.06
CA ALA A 119 -4.20 -9.35 -10.97
C ALA A 119 -3.79 -9.82 -9.56
N VAL A 120 -2.66 -10.51 -9.50
CA VAL A 120 -2.04 -10.99 -8.27
C VAL A 120 -0.55 -10.69 -8.24
N GLY A 121 0.02 -10.50 -7.05
CA GLY A 121 1.44 -10.23 -6.85
C GLY A 121 2.07 -11.15 -5.82
N ALA A 122 3.37 -11.39 -5.96
CA ALA A 122 4.16 -12.19 -5.01
C ALA A 122 4.70 -11.34 -3.84
N VAL A 123 5.08 -11.99 -2.75
CA VAL A 123 5.92 -11.40 -1.70
C VAL A 123 7.40 -11.64 -1.97
N THR A 124 8.26 -10.83 -1.36
CA THR A 124 9.72 -10.92 -1.53
C THR A 124 10.50 -10.51 -0.27
N ASN A 125 11.83 -10.58 -0.30
CA ASN A 125 12.72 -10.08 0.76
C ASN A 125 12.88 -8.55 0.75
N SER A 126 12.68 -7.89 -0.39
CA SER A 126 12.94 -6.46 -0.54
C SER A 126 12.02 -5.81 -1.56
N CYS A 127 10.99 -5.12 -1.08
CA CYS A 127 10.03 -4.36 -1.88
C CYS A 127 9.32 -3.32 -1.01
N SER A 128 8.86 -2.24 -1.62
CA SER A 128 7.97 -1.29 -0.97
C SER A 128 6.55 -1.87 -0.81
N ASN A 129 5.60 -1.04 -0.35
CA ASN A 129 4.17 -1.35 -0.35
C ASN A 129 3.76 -2.58 0.47
N TYR A 130 4.49 -2.88 1.55
CA TYR A 130 4.23 -4.03 2.43
C TYR A 130 4.28 -5.41 1.74
N GLN A 131 4.96 -5.52 0.59
CA GLN A 131 5.19 -6.81 -0.09
C GLN A 131 6.48 -7.52 0.36
N THR A 132 7.27 -6.88 1.24
CA THR A 132 8.38 -7.54 1.94
C THR A 132 7.88 -8.43 3.06
N ILE A 133 8.37 -9.66 3.13
CA ILE A 133 8.29 -10.52 4.31
C ILE A 133 9.68 -10.71 4.90
N GLN A 134 9.75 -10.85 6.23
CA GLN A 134 11.01 -11.10 6.91
C GLN A 134 11.56 -12.49 6.54
N SER A 135 12.83 -12.54 6.20
CA SER A 135 13.57 -13.76 5.89
C SER A 135 14.90 -13.77 6.63
N ASP A 136 15.34 -14.94 7.07
CA ASP A 136 16.51 -15.14 7.94
C ASP A 136 17.62 -15.99 7.31
N TYR A 137 17.46 -16.40 6.05
CA TYR A 137 18.50 -17.14 5.33
C TYR A 137 19.67 -16.23 4.93
N THR A 138 20.86 -16.82 4.84
CA THR A 138 22.10 -16.12 4.47
C THR A 138 22.76 -16.69 3.21
N ASP A 139 22.24 -17.79 2.68
CA ASP A 139 22.72 -18.45 1.47
C ASP A 139 21.57 -18.95 0.58
N PHE A 140 21.94 -19.50 -0.58
CA PHE A 140 20.99 -19.98 -1.57
C PHE A 140 20.21 -21.23 -1.13
N ASN A 141 20.79 -22.11 -0.32
CA ASN A 141 20.08 -23.30 0.16
C ASN A 141 19.00 -22.90 1.17
N GLY A 142 19.34 -22.01 2.10
CA GLY A 142 18.39 -21.42 3.04
C GLY A 142 17.27 -20.66 2.33
N LEU A 143 17.57 -19.93 1.24
CA LEU A 143 16.55 -19.31 0.39
C LEU A 143 15.54 -20.35 -0.13
N LEU A 144 16.02 -21.50 -0.64
CA LEU A 144 15.15 -22.54 -1.18
C LEU A 144 14.31 -23.23 -0.09
N GLU A 145 14.90 -23.50 1.08
CA GLU A 145 14.16 -24.04 2.22
C GLU A 145 13.09 -23.08 2.73
N PHE A 146 13.42 -21.78 2.80
CA PHE A 146 12.46 -20.74 3.15
C PHE A 146 11.32 -20.68 2.13
N ALA A 147 11.64 -20.68 0.83
CA ALA A 147 10.65 -20.67 -0.23
C ALA A 147 9.75 -21.91 -0.19
N GLN A 148 10.28 -23.12 0.03
CA GLN A 148 9.48 -24.34 0.12
C GLN A 148 8.47 -24.31 1.28
N LYS A 149 8.84 -23.69 2.41
CA LYS A 149 7.94 -23.53 3.57
C LYS A 149 6.86 -22.47 3.33
N ASN A 150 7.17 -21.43 2.57
CA ASN A 150 6.25 -20.31 2.31
C ASN A 150 5.36 -20.54 1.08
N ASN A 151 5.84 -21.28 0.07
CA ASN A 151 5.14 -21.52 -1.19
C ASN A 151 4.23 -22.75 -1.15
N ILE A 152 3.43 -22.82 -0.09
CA ILE A 152 2.38 -23.81 0.08
C ILE A 152 1.06 -23.08 -0.09
N SER A 153 0.31 -23.42 -1.15
CA SER A 153 -0.94 -22.75 -1.49
C SER A 153 -1.90 -22.71 -0.30
N ASP A 154 -2.29 -21.50 0.08
CA ASP A 154 -3.13 -21.24 1.25
C ASP A 154 -3.94 -19.95 1.01
N PRO A 155 -5.22 -20.06 0.62
CA PRO A 155 -6.08 -18.92 0.39
C PRO A 155 -6.24 -17.99 1.60
N SER A 156 -5.97 -18.46 2.82
CA SER A 156 -6.03 -17.62 4.02
C SER A 156 -4.89 -16.61 4.12
N LYS A 157 -3.85 -16.77 3.30
CA LYS A 157 -2.69 -15.88 3.22
C LYS A 157 -2.80 -14.83 2.10
N TRP A 158 -3.91 -14.82 1.36
CA TRP A 158 -4.14 -13.83 0.31
C TRP A 158 -4.75 -12.57 0.91
N GLU A 159 -4.24 -11.41 0.51
CA GLU A 159 -4.70 -10.11 0.99
C GLU A 159 -5.16 -9.26 -0.18
N ASN A 160 -6.33 -8.63 -0.05
CA ASN A 160 -6.73 -7.62 -1.01
C ASN A 160 -5.83 -6.40 -0.88
N ARG A 161 -5.42 -5.82 -2.02
CA ARG A 161 -4.58 -4.62 -2.06
C ARG A 161 -5.17 -3.57 -2.99
N LEU A 162 -4.87 -2.31 -2.70
CA LEU A 162 -5.11 -1.19 -3.63
C LEU A 162 -4.02 -1.08 -4.70
N ARG A 163 -2.85 -1.64 -4.42
CA ARG A 163 -1.69 -1.59 -5.30
C ARG A 163 -0.85 -2.84 -5.19
N LEU A 164 -0.34 -3.31 -6.32
CA LEU A 164 0.70 -4.33 -6.41
C LEU A 164 1.93 -3.71 -7.06
N VAL A 165 3.13 -4.04 -6.56
CA VAL A 165 4.38 -3.56 -7.17
C VAL A 165 4.76 -4.47 -8.34
N GLY A 166 5.10 -3.86 -9.48
CA GLY A 166 5.32 -4.54 -10.78
C GLY A 166 6.56 -5.43 -10.89
N PHE A 167 7.25 -5.78 -9.79
CA PHE A 167 8.41 -6.68 -9.84
C PHE A 167 8.02 -8.12 -10.18
N CYS A 168 6.80 -8.53 -9.80
CA CYS A 168 6.18 -9.81 -10.10
C CYS A 168 4.66 -9.63 -10.00
N MET A 169 4.02 -9.35 -11.13
CA MET A 169 2.58 -9.11 -11.22
C MET A 169 1.96 -9.96 -12.32
N LEU A 170 1.09 -10.89 -11.95
CA LEU A 170 0.34 -11.75 -12.88
C LEU A 170 -1.03 -11.13 -13.12
N ILE A 171 -1.34 -10.85 -14.38
CA ILE A 171 -2.51 -10.12 -14.85
C ILE A 171 -3.33 -11.06 -15.72
N LYS A 172 -4.62 -11.16 -15.43
CA LYS A 172 -5.54 -11.98 -16.23
C LYS A 172 -5.69 -11.36 -17.62
N ARG A 173 -5.62 -12.18 -18.68
CA ARG A 173 -5.69 -11.70 -20.08
C ARG A 173 -6.89 -10.80 -20.35
N GLU A 174 -8.08 -11.23 -19.91
CA GLU A 174 -9.32 -10.46 -20.11
C GLU A 174 -9.28 -9.06 -19.47
N VAL A 175 -8.54 -8.91 -18.36
CA VAL A 175 -8.38 -7.62 -17.68
C VAL A 175 -7.45 -6.72 -18.47
N LEU A 176 -6.31 -7.24 -18.95
CA LEU A 176 -5.41 -6.51 -19.85
C LEU A 176 -6.15 -6.04 -21.12
N GLU A 177 -6.96 -6.89 -21.73
CA GLU A 177 -7.76 -6.53 -22.92
C GLU A 177 -8.79 -5.42 -22.62
N LYS A 178 -9.38 -5.47 -21.42
CA LYS A 178 -10.39 -4.51 -21.00
C LYS A 178 -9.78 -3.15 -20.66
N ILE A 179 -8.68 -3.13 -19.89
CA ILE A 179 -8.11 -1.88 -19.39
C ILE A 179 -7.07 -1.29 -20.32
N GLY A 180 -6.46 -2.09 -21.19
CA GLY A 180 -5.37 -1.71 -22.09
C GLY A 180 -3.98 -1.91 -21.47
N LEU A 181 -2.96 -1.43 -22.18
CA LEU A 181 -1.55 -1.60 -21.82
C LEU A 181 -1.10 -0.64 -20.68
N LEU A 182 0.14 -0.81 -20.20
CA LEU A 182 0.77 0.10 -19.24
C LEU A 182 0.84 1.51 -19.84
N ASP A 183 0.59 2.53 -19.02
CA ASP A 183 0.61 3.92 -19.49
C ASP A 183 2.06 4.42 -19.64
N GLU A 184 2.45 4.73 -20.88
CA GLU A 184 3.78 5.23 -21.20
C GLU A 184 4.06 6.64 -20.66
N LEU A 185 3.04 7.35 -20.14
CA LEU A 185 3.18 8.61 -19.39
C LEU A 185 4.22 8.51 -18.27
N PHE A 186 4.34 7.34 -17.64
CA PHE A 186 5.24 7.08 -16.51
C PHE A 186 6.66 6.67 -16.94
N THR A 187 7.05 6.86 -18.21
CA THR A 187 8.42 6.67 -18.68
C THR A 187 9.41 7.59 -17.92
N PRO A 188 10.58 7.11 -17.48
CA PRO A 188 11.21 5.81 -17.77
C PRO A 188 10.77 4.63 -16.87
N GLY A 189 9.90 4.85 -15.89
CA GLY A 189 9.35 3.84 -14.96
C GLY A 189 9.01 4.46 -13.61
N ASN A 190 8.48 3.64 -12.68
CA ASN A 190 7.81 4.03 -11.44
C ASN A 190 6.44 4.69 -11.65
N PHE A 191 5.45 4.26 -10.85
CA PHE A 191 4.03 4.64 -10.88
C PHE A 191 3.22 4.06 -12.05
N GLU A 192 3.82 3.38 -13.02
CA GLU A 192 3.04 2.61 -14.01
C GLU A 192 2.28 1.45 -13.37
N ASP A 193 2.82 0.83 -12.33
CA ASP A 193 2.21 -0.27 -11.58
C ASP A 193 1.14 0.23 -10.60
N ASP A 194 1.36 1.40 -9.97
CA ASP A 194 0.32 2.16 -9.29
C ASP A 194 -0.86 2.43 -10.23
N ASP A 195 -0.60 3.08 -11.38
CA ASP A 195 -1.61 3.40 -12.38
C ASP A 195 -2.40 2.17 -12.84
N TYR A 196 -1.66 1.10 -13.14
CA TYR A 196 -2.25 -0.14 -13.62
C TYR A 196 -3.14 -0.76 -12.54
N SER A 197 -2.70 -0.77 -11.28
CA SER A 197 -3.48 -1.24 -10.14
C SER A 197 -4.81 -0.47 -10.00
N TYR A 198 -4.77 0.85 -10.06
CA TYR A 198 -6.00 1.67 -9.96
C TYR A 198 -6.90 1.55 -11.18
N ARG A 199 -6.37 1.29 -12.38
CA ARG A 199 -7.19 0.98 -13.57
C ARG A 199 -7.90 -0.36 -13.45
N ILE A 200 -7.23 -1.38 -12.94
CA ILE A 200 -7.85 -2.69 -12.65
C ILE A 200 -9.00 -2.51 -11.65
N ILE A 201 -8.75 -1.81 -10.54
CA ILE A 201 -9.75 -1.57 -9.49
C ILE A 201 -10.93 -0.73 -9.99
N SER A 202 -10.65 0.30 -10.79
CA SER A 202 -11.69 1.16 -11.37
C SER A 202 -12.67 0.40 -12.27
N GLU A 203 -12.24 -0.74 -12.82
CA GLU A 203 -13.08 -1.64 -13.63
C GLU A 203 -13.79 -2.72 -12.83
N GLY A 204 -13.74 -2.65 -11.49
CA GLY A 204 -14.46 -3.53 -10.56
C GLY A 204 -13.71 -4.80 -10.19
N TYR A 205 -12.43 -4.93 -10.56
CA TYR A 205 -11.61 -6.08 -10.19
C TYR A 205 -10.81 -5.84 -8.91
N LYS A 206 -10.48 -6.94 -8.22
CA LYS A 206 -9.63 -6.99 -7.04
C LYS A 206 -8.19 -7.29 -7.42
N LEU A 207 -7.28 -6.83 -6.57
CA LEU A 207 -5.88 -7.22 -6.59
C LEU A 207 -5.59 -8.07 -5.36
N LEU A 208 -4.86 -9.18 -5.53
CA LEU A 208 -4.41 -9.99 -4.39
C LEU A 208 -2.89 -9.97 -4.24
N LEU A 209 -2.41 -9.75 -3.01
CA LEU A 209 -1.07 -10.10 -2.62
C LEU A 209 -1.06 -11.54 -2.10
N CYS A 210 -0.33 -12.42 -2.79
CA CYS A 210 -0.23 -13.83 -2.47
C CYS A 210 0.95 -14.06 -1.51
N LYS A 211 0.71 -14.04 -0.20
CA LYS A 211 1.77 -14.33 0.79
C LYS A 211 2.18 -15.81 0.85
N ASP A 212 1.49 -16.67 0.09
CA ASP A 212 1.88 -18.04 -0.23
C ASP A 212 2.67 -18.16 -1.55
N SER A 213 3.14 -17.05 -2.13
CA SER A 213 4.05 -17.04 -3.27
C SER A 213 5.20 -16.08 -3.02
N TYR A 214 6.36 -16.64 -2.68
CA TYR A 214 7.59 -15.93 -2.39
C TYR A 214 8.58 -16.06 -3.54
N ILE A 215 9.17 -14.94 -3.95
CA ILE A 215 10.35 -14.92 -4.84
C ILE A 215 11.43 -14.03 -4.25
N TYR A 216 12.68 -14.29 -4.62
CA TYR A 216 13.80 -13.46 -4.21
C TYR A 216 13.95 -12.25 -5.13
N HIS A 217 14.17 -11.07 -4.57
CA HIS A 217 14.49 -9.85 -5.31
C HIS A 217 15.87 -9.36 -4.85
N PHE A 218 16.83 -9.29 -5.78
CA PHE A 218 18.17 -8.79 -5.47
C PHE A 218 18.14 -7.32 -5.01
N GLY A 219 17.23 -6.53 -5.58
CA GLY A 219 17.06 -5.11 -5.27
C GLY A 219 18.19 -4.23 -5.84
N GLY A 220 17.84 -3.05 -6.34
CA GLY A 220 18.81 -2.02 -6.72
C GLY A 220 19.67 -2.32 -7.96
N ALA A 221 19.41 -3.40 -8.71
CA ALA A 221 20.18 -3.72 -9.91
C ALA A 221 19.81 -2.82 -11.11
N SER A 222 18.55 -2.46 -11.25
CA SER A 222 18.02 -1.72 -12.41
C SER A 222 18.19 -0.21 -12.34
N PHE A 223 18.53 0.33 -11.17
CA PHE A 223 18.74 1.76 -10.96
C PHE A 223 20.03 2.02 -10.18
N LYS A 224 21.19 1.63 -10.75
CA LYS A 224 22.50 2.26 -10.43
C LYS A 224 22.57 3.70 -10.95
N ILE A 225 21.47 4.43 -10.85
CA ILE A 225 21.37 5.84 -11.14
C ILE A 225 21.86 6.57 -9.90
N GLU A 226 22.60 7.67 -10.07
CA GLU A 226 22.90 8.60 -8.98
C GLU A 226 21.61 8.89 -8.18
N PRO A 227 21.57 8.71 -6.84
CA PRO A 227 20.33 8.80 -6.06
C PRO A 227 19.47 10.03 -6.35
N ASP A 228 20.11 11.17 -6.63
CA ASP A 228 19.43 12.43 -6.96
C ASP A 228 18.62 12.36 -8.27
N LYS A 229 19.16 11.70 -9.30
CA LYS A 229 18.45 11.50 -10.58
C LYS A 229 17.26 10.55 -10.43
N TYR A 230 17.38 9.53 -9.57
CA TYR A 230 16.29 8.61 -9.28
C TYR A 230 15.15 9.30 -8.52
N ASN A 231 15.48 10.06 -7.47
CA ASN A 231 14.49 10.82 -6.71
C ASN A 231 13.75 11.83 -7.59
N ASN A 232 14.46 12.52 -8.49
CA ASN A 232 13.82 13.45 -9.43
C ASN A 232 12.82 12.75 -10.38
N VAL A 233 13.14 11.53 -10.86
CA VAL A 233 12.19 10.74 -11.68
C VAL A 233 10.95 10.36 -10.88
N LEU A 234 11.13 9.93 -9.62
CA LEU A 234 10.02 9.63 -8.72
C LEU A 234 9.13 10.86 -8.50
N ASP A 235 9.69 12.03 -8.20
CA ASP A 235 8.92 13.24 -7.95
C ASP A 235 8.12 13.68 -9.19
N ILE A 236 8.74 13.63 -10.37
CA ILE A 236 8.08 13.95 -11.64
C ILE A 236 6.92 12.99 -11.89
N ASN A 237 7.16 11.68 -11.78
CA ASN A 237 6.12 10.70 -12.05
C ASN A 237 5.03 10.67 -10.98
N LYS A 238 5.36 10.97 -9.72
CA LYS A 238 4.39 11.23 -8.66
C LYS A 238 3.49 12.41 -9.01
N SER A 239 4.04 13.51 -9.53
CA SER A 239 3.24 14.65 -9.99
C SER A 239 2.31 14.25 -11.13
N LYS A 240 2.81 13.55 -12.15
CA LYS A 240 1.97 13.02 -13.26
C LYS A 240 0.86 12.11 -12.75
N PHE A 241 1.16 11.26 -11.75
CA PHE A 241 0.17 10.41 -11.11
C PHE A 241 -0.92 11.25 -10.44
N LYS A 242 -0.53 12.25 -9.64
CA LYS A 242 -1.46 13.17 -8.96
C LYS A 242 -2.33 13.93 -9.97
N ASP A 243 -1.75 14.39 -11.07
CA ASP A 243 -2.49 15.08 -12.14
C ASP A 243 -3.51 14.15 -12.82
N LYS A 244 -3.12 12.88 -13.05
CA LYS A 244 -3.98 11.87 -13.68
C LYS A 244 -5.13 11.42 -12.77
N TRP A 245 -4.83 11.15 -11.50
CA TRP A 245 -5.75 10.49 -10.57
C TRP A 245 -6.44 11.44 -9.60
N GLY A 246 -5.91 12.64 -9.38
CA GLY A 246 -6.48 13.64 -8.48
C GLY A 246 -6.22 13.39 -6.99
N PHE A 247 -5.33 12.47 -6.65
CA PHE A 247 -4.93 12.17 -5.27
C PHE A 247 -3.47 11.75 -5.16
N ASP A 248 -2.89 11.83 -3.96
CA ASP A 248 -1.50 11.43 -3.69
C ASP A 248 -1.40 9.90 -3.51
N PRO A 249 -0.54 9.20 -4.28
CA PRO A 249 -0.48 7.74 -4.25
C PRO A 249 0.06 7.18 -2.94
N HIS A 250 0.89 7.93 -2.22
CA HIS A 250 1.48 7.45 -0.96
C HIS A 250 0.54 7.66 0.21
N TYR A 251 -0.06 8.84 0.30
CA TYR A 251 -0.98 9.16 1.39
C TYR A 251 -2.30 8.39 1.25
N SER A 252 -2.89 8.38 0.05
CA SER A 252 -4.28 7.94 -0.12
C SER A 252 -4.48 6.43 0.00
N ALA A 253 -3.41 5.64 -0.17
CA ALA A 253 -3.40 4.19 0.00
C ALA A 253 -2.71 3.73 1.29
N PHE A 254 -2.27 4.66 2.13
CA PHE A 254 -1.56 4.32 3.37
C PHE A 254 -2.45 3.52 4.31
N ILE A 255 -1.85 2.53 4.99
CA ILE A 255 -2.55 1.66 5.93
C ILE A 255 -2.16 2.07 7.34
N ARG A 256 -3.14 2.51 8.13
CA ARG A 256 -2.98 2.96 9.51
C ARG A 256 -3.04 1.76 10.48
N TYR A 257 -2.00 0.92 10.49
CA TYR A 257 -1.95 -0.27 11.34
C TYR A 257 -2.14 0.07 12.83
N GLU A 258 -1.59 1.20 13.29
CA GLU A 258 -1.74 1.70 14.65
C GLU A 258 -3.19 1.97 15.04
N ILE A 259 -4.06 2.30 14.08
CA ILE A 259 -5.50 2.45 14.30
C ILE A 259 -6.20 1.08 14.32
N ILE A 260 -5.82 0.18 13.40
CA ILE A 260 -6.39 -1.16 13.31
C ILE A 260 -6.14 -1.94 14.61
N ASP A 261 -4.95 -1.78 15.21
CA ASP A 261 -4.56 -2.42 16.47
C ASP A 261 -5.42 -1.97 17.66
N LEU A 262 -6.16 -0.86 17.56
CA LEU A 262 -7.10 -0.42 18.60
C LEU A 262 -8.44 -1.19 18.57
N ILE A 263 -8.77 -1.89 17.48
CA ILE A 263 -10.00 -2.67 17.33
C ILE A 263 -9.97 -3.85 18.31
N ASP A 264 -10.83 -3.78 19.32
CA ASP A 264 -10.89 -4.75 20.43
C ASP A 264 -11.91 -5.87 20.24
N ARG A 265 -12.02 -6.38 19.00
CA ARG A 265 -12.77 -7.61 18.71
C ARG A 265 -11.81 -8.78 18.49
N PRO A 266 -11.68 -9.71 19.46
CA PRO A 266 -10.74 -10.83 19.36
C PRO A 266 -11.22 -11.90 18.35
N ASN A 267 -12.54 -12.02 18.16
CA ASN A 267 -13.09 -12.91 17.15
C ASN A 267 -13.08 -12.21 15.78
N LYS A 268 -12.09 -12.55 14.94
CA LYS A 268 -11.94 -11.98 13.59
C LYS A 268 -13.06 -12.38 12.61
N GLU A 269 -13.86 -13.39 12.94
CA GLU A 269 -15.05 -13.77 12.17
C GLU A 269 -16.31 -13.00 12.62
N GLU A 270 -16.24 -12.19 13.68
CA GLU A 270 -17.35 -11.34 14.11
C GLU A 270 -17.65 -10.27 13.04
N MET A 271 -18.93 -10.02 12.79
CA MET A 271 -19.35 -8.90 11.95
C MET A 271 -19.18 -7.59 12.72
N ILE A 272 -18.31 -6.73 12.22
CA ILE A 272 -18.12 -5.36 12.71
C ILE A 272 -18.53 -4.36 11.63
N ARG A 273 -19.10 -3.23 12.04
CA ARG A 273 -19.36 -2.09 11.14
C ARG A 273 -18.41 -0.95 11.46
N VAL A 274 -17.60 -0.57 10.47
CA VAL A 274 -16.57 0.46 10.65
C VAL A 274 -16.83 1.62 9.70
N LEU A 275 -16.87 2.84 10.24
CA LEU A 275 -16.87 4.08 9.46
C LEU A 275 -15.50 4.75 9.59
N GLU A 276 -14.84 5.03 8.48
CA GLU A 276 -13.63 5.88 8.45
C GLU A 276 -13.97 7.25 7.84
N VAL A 277 -13.76 8.31 8.62
CA VAL A 277 -13.82 9.69 8.13
C VAL A 277 -12.45 10.06 7.59
N GLY A 278 -12.40 10.68 6.41
CA GLY A 278 -11.15 10.93 5.67
C GLY A 278 -10.51 9.64 5.17
N CYS A 279 -11.32 8.69 4.66
CA CYS A 279 -10.83 7.35 4.33
C CYS A 279 -9.90 7.30 3.11
N ALA A 280 -9.73 8.40 2.37
CA ALA A 280 -8.98 8.46 1.13
C ALA A 280 -9.37 7.31 0.16
N CYS A 281 -8.40 6.54 -0.36
CA CYS A 281 -8.70 5.37 -1.22
C CYS A 281 -9.11 4.12 -0.41
N GLY A 282 -9.19 4.22 0.92
CA GLY A 282 -9.67 3.17 1.83
C GLY A 282 -8.63 2.11 2.17
N GLY A 283 -7.34 2.46 2.24
CA GLY A 283 -6.25 1.54 2.59
C GLY A 283 -6.47 0.87 3.95
N THR A 284 -6.78 1.67 4.98
CA THR A 284 -7.12 1.16 6.33
C THR A 284 -8.38 0.30 6.31
N LEU A 285 -9.47 0.75 5.67
CA LEU A 285 -10.70 -0.03 5.55
C LEU A 285 -10.46 -1.40 4.88
N LEU A 286 -9.69 -1.45 3.79
CA LEU A 286 -9.41 -2.70 3.08
C LEU A 286 -8.59 -3.66 3.94
N GLU A 287 -7.61 -3.15 4.70
CA GLU A 287 -6.86 -3.97 5.65
C GLU A 287 -7.75 -4.49 6.79
N ILE A 288 -8.68 -3.68 7.30
CA ILE A 288 -9.70 -4.15 8.26
C ILE A 288 -10.50 -5.31 7.64
N LYS A 289 -10.88 -5.26 6.36
CA LYS A 289 -11.58 -6.37 5.69
C LYS A 289 -10.73 -7.62 5.54
N ASN A 290 -9.43 -7.48 5.30
CA ASN A 290 -8.50 -8.61 5.26
C ASN A 290 -8.43 -9.31 6.62
N GLN A 291 -8.37 -8.54 7.72
CA GLN A 291 -8.31 -9.10 9.08
C GLN A 291 -9.66 -9.58 9.61
N TYR A 292 -10.74 -8.86 9.27
CA TYR A 292 -12.12 -9.11 9.69
C TYR A 292 -12.98 -9.39 8.46
N LYS A 293 -13.01 -10.65 8.02
CA LYS A 293 -13.64 -11.04 6.73
C LYS A 293 -15.11 -10.65 6.64
N ASN A 294 -15.81 -10.60 7.78
CA ASN A 294 -17.23 -10.23 7.88
C ASN A 294 -17.46 -8.74 8.18
N ALA A 295 -16.41 -7.90 8.18
CA ALA A 295 -16.54 -6.47 8.37
C ALA A 295 -17.36 -5.82 7.24
N ASP A 296 -18.22 -4.89 7.63
CA ASP A 296 -18.96 -4.00 6.75
C ASP A 296 -18.34 -2.61 6.84
N LEU A 297 -17.94 -2.06 5.69
CA LEU A 297 -17.03 -0.92 5.61
C LEU A 297 -17.75 0.30 5.06
N PHE A 298 -17.54 1.43 5.74
CA PHE A 298 -18.13 2.71 5.40
C PHE A 298 -17.04 3.79 5.39
N GLY A 299 -17.18 4.75 4.50
CA GLY A 299 -16.24 5.86 4.38
C GLY A 299 -16.93 7.19 4.13
N ILE A 300 -16.33 8.27 4.60
CA ILE A 300 -16.64 9.64 4.20
C ILE A 300 -15.34 10.28 3.77
N GLU A 301 -15.26 10.74 2.53
CA GLU A 301 -14.05 11.31 1.95
C GLU A 301 -14.37 12.61 1.22
N LEU A 302 -13.55 13.65 1.37
CA LEU A 302 -13.79 14.92 0.70
C LEU A 302 -13.41 14.89 -0.79
N ASN A 303 -12.35 14.15 -1.13
CA ASN A 303 -11.85 14.00 -2.49
C ASN A 303 -12.62 12.91 -3.25
N GLU A 304 -13.44 13.31 -4.23
CA GLU A 304 -14.24 12.38 -5.04
C GLU A 304 -13.40 11.33 -5.79
N SER A 305 -12.19 11.66 -6.23
CA SER A 305 -11.32 10.70 -6.93
C SER A 305 -10.87 9.56 -6.00
N SER A 306 -10.44 9.90 -4.77
CA SER A 306 -10.11 8.92 -3.74
C SER A 306 -11.34 8.09 -3.34
N ALA A 307 -12.47 8.77 -3.10
CA ALA A 307 -13.73 8.11 -2.74
C ALA A 307 -14.17 7.11 -3.81
N LYS A 308 -14.00 7.42 -5.10
CA LYS A 308 -14.32 6.53 -6.22
C LYS A 308 -13.58 5.21 -6.14
N ILE A 309 -12.30 5.22 -5.74
CA ILE A 309 -11.53 3.99 -5.53
C ILE A 309 -12.09 3.21 -4.34
N ALA A 310 -12.30 3.86 -3.21
CA ALA A 310 -12.80 3.21 -2.00
C ALA A 310 -14.20 2.58 -2.19
N ARG A 311 -15.06 3.19 -3.03
CA ARG A 311 -16.40 2.67 -3.39
C ARG A 311 -16.40 1.30 -4.07
N THR A 312 -15.26 0.85 -4.59
CA THR A 312 -15.15 -0.46 -5.24
C THR A 312 -15.25 -1.62 -4.25
N PHE A 313 -15.02 -1.38 -2.94
CA PHE A 313 -15.09 -2.39 -1.89
C PHE A 313 -15.77 -1.95 -0.59
N ALA A 314 -16.10 -0.66 -0.43
CA ALA A 314 -16.75 -0.10 0.75
C ALA A 314 -17.89 0.86 0.38
N ASN A 315 -18.81 1.13 1.32
CA ASN A 315 -19.87 2.13 1.15
C ASN A 315 -19.34 3.53 1.48
N VAL A 316 -18.88 4.26 0.46
CA VAL A 316 -18.21 5.57 0.65
C VAL A 316 -19.00 6.73 0.06
N LYS A 317 -19.17 7.78 0.87
CA LYS A 317 -19.77 9.06 0.48
C LYS A 317 -18.67 10.08 0.21
N ALA A 318 -18.78 10.81 -0.91
CA ALA A 318 -17.85 11.92 -1.17
C ALA A 318 -18.47 13.23 -0.68
N GLU A 319 -18.25 13.55 0.58
CA GLU A 319 -18.92 14.66 1.26
C GLU A 319 -17.99 15.28 2.31
N ASN A 320 -18.26 16.55 2.64
CA ASN A 320 -17.67 17.16 3.81
C ASN A 320 -18.36 16.63 5.07
N ILE A 321 -17.59 16.02 5.99
CA ILE A 321 -18.09 15.49 7.27
C ILE A 321 -18.76 16.55 8.15
N GLU A 322 -18.43 17.83 7.98
CA GLU A 322 -19.04 18.93 8.74
C GLU A 322 -20.48 19.26 8.32
N ASN A 323 -21.00 18.61 7.27
CA ASN A 323 -22.41 18.68 6.89
C ASN A 323 -23.30 17.91 7.89
N GLU A 324 -24.49 18.45 8.20
CA GLU A 324 -25.25 18.00 9.38
C GLU A 324 -25.96 16.63 9.27
N ASN A 325 -26.11 16.06 8.07
CA ASN A 325 -26.90 14.84 7.91
C ASN A 325 -26.25 13.76 7.03
N LEU A 326 -25.68 12.75 7.70
CA LEU A 326 -25.07 11.59 7.07
C LEU A 326 -26.05 10.45 6.77
N ASN A 327 -27.32 10.52 7.21
CA ASN A 327 -28.34 9.50 6.94
C ASN A 327 -27.90 8.04 7.24
N TYR A 328 -27.26 7.79 8.38
CA TYR A 328 -27.05 6.44 8.90
C TYR A 328 -28.09 6.12 9.97
N ASP A 329 -28.33 4.84 10.22
CA ASP A 329 -29.17 4.43 11.34
C ASP A 329 -28.48 4.77 12.69
N GLU A 330 -29.27 5.06 13.72
CA GLU A 330 -28.72 5.22 15.07
C GLU A 330 -28.13 3.89 15.57
N LYS A 331 -27.06 3.97 16.37
CA LYS A 331 -26.36 2.80 16.95
C LYS A 331 -25.96 1.75 15.91
N TYR A 332 -25.49 2.20 14.75
CA TYR A 332 -25.16 1.36 13.62
C TYR A 332 -23.71 0.85 13.64
N PHE A 333 -22.75 1.73 13.96
CA PHE A 333 -21.32 1.45 13.88
C PHE A 333 -20.74 0.90 15.18
N ASP A 334 -19.85 -0.08 15.05
CA ASP A 334 -18.99 -0.56 16.14
C ASP A 334 -17.81 0.40 16.36
N TYR A 335 -17.22 0.87 15.26
CA TYR A 335 -16.07 1.77 15.28
C TYR A 335 -16.27 2.95 14.32
N ILE A 336 -15.89 4.14 14.77
CA ILE A 336 -15.74 5.33 13.92
C ILE A 336 -14.28 5.78 14.00
N ILE A 337 -13.60 5.90 12.86
CA ILE A 337 -12.18 6.19 12.74
C ILE A 337 -11.97 7.64 12.27
N PHE A 338 -11.02 8.33 12.90
CA PHE A 338 -10.48 9.63 12.51
C PHE A 338 -8.94 9.58 12.50
N ALA A 339 -8.34 9.13 11.40
CA ALA A 339 -6.89 8.98 11.30
C ALA A 339 -6.28 10.21 10.60
N ASP A 340 -5.79 11.18 11.40
CA ASP A 340 -5.25 12.46 10.92
C ASP A 340 -6.31 13.29 10.17
N VAL A 341 -7.44 13.57 10.84
CA VAL A 341 -8.59 14.30 10.25
C VAL A 341 -9.07 15.43 11.14
N LEU A 342 -9.10 15.25 12.47
CA LEU A 342 -9.73 16.21 13.40
C LEU A 342 -9.02 17.58 13.39
N GLU A 343 -7.74 17.60 13.07
CA GLU A 343 -6.89 18.78 12.90
C GLU A 343 -7.17 19.59 11.63
N HIS A 344 -7.84 18.99 10.66
CA HIS A 344 -8.27 19.63 9.41
C HIS A 344 -9.70 20.18 9.48
N LEU A 345 -10.46 19.90 10.55
CA LEU A 345 -11.87 20.31 10.68
C LEU A 345 -12.01 21.70 11.31
N TYR A 346 -13.00 22.47 10.86
CA TYR A 346 -13.31 23.75 11.47
C TYR A 346 -13.90 23.56 12.88
N ASP A 347 -14.81 22.60 13.08
CA ASP A 347 -15.42 22.28 14.37
C ASP A 347 -15.40 20.75 14.65
N PRO A 348 -14.23 20.19 15.05
CA PRO A 348 -14.12 18.76 15.34
C PRO A 348 -15.02 18.30 16.49
N GLY A 349 -15.32 19.18 17.46
CA GLY A 349 -16.19 18.85 18.60
C GLY A 349 -17.65 18.65 18.17
N LYS A 350 -18.16 19.52 17.29
CA LYS A 350 -19.48 19.35 16.69
C LYS A 350 -19.57 18.06 15.86
N VAL A 351 -18.54 17.74 15.07
CA VAL A 351 -18.51 16.49 14.28
C VAL A 351 -18.55 15.26 15.18
N LEU A 352 -17.70 15.20 16.21
CA LEU A 352 -17.70 14.11 17.19
C LEU A 352 -19.06 13.98 17.88
N THR A 353 -19.64 15.09 18.33
CA THR A 353 -20.98 15.12 18.95
C THR A 353 -22.07 14.58 18.02
N ASN A 354 -22.05 14.96 16.74
CA ASN A 354 -23.03 14.55 15.74
C ASN A 354 -22.92 13.05 15.39
N LEU A 355 -21.71 12.50 15.37
CA LEU A 355 -21.47 11.09 15.06
C LEU A 355 -21.79 10.14 16.22
N LYS A 356 -21.79 10.65 17.45
CA LYS A 356 -22.07 9.86 18.67
C LYS A 356 -23.36 9.04 18.58
N LYS A 357 -24.42 9.56 17.93
CA LYS A 357 -25.70 8.86 17.78
C LYS A 357 -25.63 7.62 16.87
N TYR A 358 -24.72 7.61 15.90
CA TYR A 358 -24.52 6.48 14.98
C TYR A 358 -23.66 5.38 15.58
N LEU A 359 -22.95 5.65 16.68
CA LEU A 359 -22.13 4.68 17.36
C LEU A 359 -22.99 3.80 18.28
N LYS A 360 -22.76 2.48 18.29
CA LYS A 360 -23.38 1.55 19.25
C LYS A 360 -23.06 1.94 20.69
N ASP A 361 -23.83 1.41 21.64
CA ASP A 361 -23.64 1.73 23.06
C ASP A 361 -22.29 1.25 23.59
N ASP A 362 -21.76 0.14 23.08
CA ASP A 362 -20.40 -0.36 23.33
C ASP A 362 -19.38 0.05 22.25
N GLY A 363 -19.80 0.88 21.30
CA GLY A 363 -18.99 1.33 20.17
C GLY A 363 -17.93 2.35 20.58
N LYS A 364 -16.88 2.46 19.76
CA LYS A 364 -15.69 3.25 20.07
C LYS A 364 -15.31 4.21 18.94
N VAL A 365 -14.70 5.33 19.31
CA VAL A 365 -13.97 6.19 18.36
C VAL A 365 -12.50 5.84 18.44
N LEU A 366 -11.88 5.66 17.27
CA LEU A 366 -10.45 5.46 17.10
C LEU A 366 -9.88 6.70 16.41
N ALA A 367 -8.81 7.30 16.93
CA ALA A 367 -8.26 8.51 16.33
C ALA A 367 -6.73 8.56 16.38
N SER A 368 -6.15 9.22 15.37
CA SER A 368 -4.76 9.71 15.37
C SER A 368 -4.80 11.22 15.31
N ILE A 369 -4.09 11.90 16.23
CA ILE A 369 -4.08 13.36 16.31
C ILE A 369 -2.62 13.85 16.53
N PRO A 370 -2.10 14.74 15.66
CA PRO A 370 -0.80 15.38 15.84
C PRO A 370 -0.68 16.19 17.13
N ASN A 371 0.52 16.14 17.73
CA ASN A 371 0.81 16.82 18.99
C ASN A 371 1.69 18.05 18.78
N VAL A 372 1.12 19.25 18.92
CA VAL A 372 1.86 20.51 18.77
C VAL A 372 2.90 20.74 19.89
N MET A 373 2.80 19.98 20.99
CA MET A 373 3.77 20.00 22.09
C MET A 373 5.07 19.24 21.74
N HIS A 374 5.16 18.56 20.60
CA HIS A 374 6.36 17.83 20.21
C HIS A 374 7.61 18.73 20.17
N TYR A 375 8.75 18.21 20.64
CA TYR A 375 9.97 18.99 20.85
C TYR A 375 10.46 19.71 19.60
N SER A 376 10.26 19.13 18.40
CA SER A 376 10.69 19.76 17.15
C SER A 376 9.93 21.05 16.86
N VAL A 377 8.63 21.09 17.18
CA VAL A 377 7.78 22.28 17.03
C VAL A 377 8.22 23.34 18.04
N ILE A 378 8.34 22.96 19.31
CA ILE A 378 8.76 23.88 20.38
C ILE A 378 10.14 24.46 20.10
N ARG A 379 11.11 23.64 19.69
CA ARG A 379 12.46 24.08 19.33
C ARG A 379 12.42 25.15 18.25
N ASN A 380 11.64 24.95 17.21
CA ASN A 380 11.52 25.93 16.14
C ASN A 380 10.85 27.22 16.66
N LEU A 381 9.76 27.08 17.42
CA LEU A 381 9.03 28.20 18.00
C LEU A 381 9.91 29.09 18.88
N ILE A 382 10.69 28.52 19.82
CA ILE A 382 11.57 29.31 20.71
C ILE A 382 12.70 30.01 19.96
N ASN A 383 13.08 29.49 18.78
CA ASN A 383 14.07 30.11 17.90
C ASN A 383 13.44 31.12 16.93
N GLY A 384 12.15 31.48 17.11
CA GLY A 384 11.43 32.41 16.25
C GLY A 384 11.08 31.86 14.88
N ARG A 385 11.08 30.53 14.71
CA ARG A 385 10.76 29.84 13.45
C ARG A 385 9.39 29.17 13.55
N TRP A 386 8.44 29.63 12.74
CA TRP A 386 7.12 29.02 12.60
C TRP A 386 6.76 28.97 11.12
N TYR A 387 7.17 27.91 10.43
CA TYR A 387 6.88 27.70 9.03
C TYR A 387 5.98 26.47 8.87
N TYR A 388 5.01 26.58 7.97
CA TYR A 388 4.16 25.47 7.60
C TYR A 388 4.89 24.55 6.63
N GLU A 389 4.59 23.26 6.73
CA GLU A 389 5.18 22.20 5.90
C GLU A 389 4.13 21.62 4.93
N ASP A 390 4.56 20.70 4.06
CA ASP A 390 3.68 19.96 3.14
C ASP A 390 3.17 18.63 3.76
N ALA A 391 3.65 18.30 4.96
CA ALA A 391 3.26 17.13 5.75
C ALA A 391 3.67 17.33 7.22
N GLY A 392 3.13 16.49 8.12
CA GLY A 392 3.53 16.42 9.53
C GLY A 392 2.76 17.37 10.44
N ILE A 393 3.27 17.63 11.66
CA ILE A 393 2.50 18.35 12.70
C ILE A 393 2.09 19.78 12.27
N LEU A 394 2.96 20.48 11.54
CA LEU A 394 2.73 21.83 11.02
C LEU A 394 2.33 21.80 9.52
N ASP A 395 1.68 20.74 9.07
CA ASP A 395 1.08 20.70 7.73
C ASP A 395 0.22 21.96 7.51
N ARG A 396 0.42 22.61 6.36
CA ARG A 396 -0.28 23.85 5.99
C ARG A 396 -1.80 23.74 5.93
N THR A 397 -2.34 22.53 5.86
CA THR A 397 -3.77 22.23 5.86
C THR A 397 -4.33 22.02 7.27
N HIS A 398 -3.49 21.91 8.31
CA HIS A 398 -3.94 21.89 9.70
C HIS A 398 -4.45 23.28 10.11
N ILE A 399 -5.70 23.32 10.57
CA ILE A 399 -6.34 24.55 11.07
C ILE A 399 -6.60 24.48 12.59
N ARG A 400 -6.38 23.31 13.20
CA ARG A 400 -6.38 23.09 14.64
C ARG A 400 -5.06 22.45 15.07
N PHE A 401 -4.60 22.79 16.26
CA PHE A 401 -3.40 22.22 16.88
C PHE A 401 -3.76 21.77 18.28
N PHE A 402 -3.30 20.57 18.66
CA PHE A 402 -3.69 19.95 19.91
C PHE A 402 -2.47 19.59 20.76
N THR A 403 -2.59 19.72 22.08
CA THR A 403 -1.81 18.93 23.03
C THR A 403 -2.68 17.81 23.58
N LEU A 404 -2.11 16.90 24.37
CA LEU A 404 -2.87 15.84 25.03
C LEU A 404 -4.02 16.38 25.89
N THR A 405 -3.87 17.57 26.48
CA THR A 405 -4.92 18.18 27.32
C THR A 405 -6.12 18.58 26.46
N GLU A 406 -5.90 19.27 25.34
CA GLU A 406 -6.95 19.69 24.42
C GLU A 406 -7.62 18.48 23.75
N ILE A 407 -6.87 17.42 23.47
CA ILE A 407 -7.43 16.15 23.01
C ILE A 407 -8.40 15.59 24.05
N ASN A 408 -7.99 15.49 25.31
CA ASN A 408 -8.87 15.00 26.39
C ASN A 408 -10.16 15.83 26.49
N ASN A 409 -10.03 17.16 26.50
CA ASN A 409 -11.18 18.06 26.59
C ASN A 409 -12.12 17.88 25.40
N LEU A 410 -11.59 17.83 24.17
CA LEU A 410 -12.36 17.62 22.95
C LEU A 410 -13.24 16.37 23.04
N PHE A 411 -12.68 15.24 23.46
CA PHE A 411 -13.44 13.98 23.58
C PHE A 411 -14.46 14.02 24.72
N ILE A 412 -14.10 14.53 25.89
CA ILE A 412 -15.00 14.61 27.06
C ILE A 412 -16.20 15.51 26.75
N GLU A 413 -15.96 16.70 26.21
CA GLU A 413 -16.99 17.67 25.85
C GLU A 413 -17.89 17.15 24.73
N SER A 414 -17.35 16.36 23.81
CA SER A 414 -18.12 15.69 22.75
C SER A 414 -18.87 14.43 23.22
N GLY A 415 -18.82 14.11 24.51
CA GLY A 415 -19.57 13.01 25.11
C GLY A 415 -18.93 11.65 24.93
N TYR A 416 -17.60 11.57 24.99
CA TYR A 416 -16.83 10.32 25.05
C TYR A 416 -16.12 10.19 26.39
N GLU A 417 -15.76 8.97 26.77
CA GLU A 417 -15.08 8.68 28.03
C GLU A 417 -14.16 7.45 27.93
N GLY A 418 -13.40 7.18 29.01
CA GLY A 418 -12.54 6.00 29.09
C GLY A 418 -11.45 5.95 28.02
N MET A 419 -10.93 7.12 27.63
CA MET A 419 -9.88 7.22 26.62
C MET A 419 -8.64 6.43 27.02
N ASN A 420 -8.18 5.58 26.12
CA ASN A 420 -6.88 4.93 26.18
C ASN A 420 -5.95 5.59 25.17
N TYR A 421 -4.73 5.89 25.60
CA TYR A 421 -3.73 6.61 24.82
C TYR A 421 -2.49 5.75 24.58
N SER A 422 -2.03 5.78 23.33
CA SER A 422 -0.64 5.49 22.98
C SER A 422 -0.12 6.62 22.10
N SER A 423 1.16 6.58 21.72
CA SER A 423 1.76 7.61 20.87
C SER A 423 2.78 7.01 19.92
N THR A 424 2.86 7.57 18.73
CA THR A 424 4.01 7.38 17.85
C THR A 424 5.13 8.34 18.27
N THR A 425 6.37 7.94 18.09
CA THR A 425 7.55 8.77 18.36
C THR A 425 8.48 8.76 17.17
N LEU A 426 9.27 9.82 17.02
CA LEU A 426 10.38 9.86 16.07
C LEU A 426 11.66 9.38 16.76
N ALA A 427 12.63 8.93 15.95
CA ALA A 427 13.97 8.68 16.47
C ALA A 427 14.57 9.99 16.99
N GLU A 428 14.98 9.99 18.25
CA GLU A 428 15.56 11.14 18.94
C GLU A 428 17.08 11.05 18.96
N THR A 429 17.77 12.13 18.63
CA THR A 429 19.21 12.26 18.86
C THR A 429 19.49 12.58 20.33
N LEU A 430 20.76 12.46 20.76
CA LEU A 430 21.16 12.86 22.11
C LEU A 430 20.83 14.33 22.40
N HIS A 431 21.01 15.21 21.40
CA HIS A 431 20.66 16.62 21.53
C HIS A 431 19.13 16.83 21.63
N ASP A 432 18.33 15.98 20.99
CA ASP A 432 16.87 16.00 21.17
C ASP A 432 16.48 15.63 22.59
N GLN A 433 17.10 14.58 23.14
CA GLN A 433 16.85 14.13 24.51
C GLN A 433 17.23 15.18 25.55
N GLU A 434 18.40 15.81 25.42
CA GLU A 434 18.84 16.90 26.31
C GLU A 434 17.88 18.10 26.27
N PHE A 435 17.40 18.43 25.07
CA PHE A 435 16.43 19.51 24.89
C PHE A 435 15.09 19.15 25.54
N ILE A 436 14.59 17.92 25.35
CA ILE A 436 13.38 17.41 25.99
C ILE A 436 13.49 17.41 27.52
N ASP A 437 14.64 17.01 28.07
CA ASP A 437 14.91 17.06 29.52
C ASP A 437 14.84 18.49 30.05
N THR A 438 15.43 19.44 29.32
CA THR A 438 15.36 20.85 29.67
C THR A 438 13.92 21.37 29.65
N LEU A 439 13.14 21.04 28.62
CA LEU A 439 11.72 21.41 28.53
C LEU A 439 10.92 20.82 29.70
N SER A 440 11.21 19.58 30.09
CA SER A 440 10.54 18.90 31.20
C SER A 440 10.82 19.58 32.53
N MET A 441 12.04 20.11 32.75
CA MET A 441 12.37 20.89 33.96
C MET A 441 11.66 22.24 34.03
N LEU A 442 11.32 22.84 32.87
CA LEU A 442 10.64 24.13 32.78
C LEU A 442 9.12 24.00 32.87
N SER A 443 8.59 22.81 32.55
CA SER A 443 7.17 22.54 32.45
C SER A 443 6.60 22.04 33.78
N ALA A 444 5.39 22.49 34.12
CA ALA A 444 4.59 21.86 35.17
C ALA A 444 3.79 20.65 34.64
N ALA A 445 3.81 20.41 33.32
CA ALA A 445 3.10 19.30 32.69
C ALA A 445 3.90 18.00 32.80
N GLU A 446 3.33 17.02 33.49
CA GLU A 446 3.80 15.63 33.51
C GLU A 446 2.93 14.80 32.55
N PRO A 447 3.51 13.87 31.74
CA PRO A 447 4.91 13.43 31.71
C PRO A 447 5.78 14.01 30.57
N LYS A 448 7.12 13.91 30.73
CA LYS A 448 8.16 14.15 29.71
C LYS A 448 7.81 13.57 28.33
N SER A 449 7.13 12.41 28.31
CA SER A 449 6.71 11.72 27.09
C SER A 449 5.83 12.57 26.17
N GLN A 450 5.15 13.61 26.67
CA GLN A 450 4.37 14.52 25.82
C GLN A 450 5.24 15.34 24.86
N PHE A 451 6.49 15.62 25.19
CA PHE A 451 7.41 16.29 24.26
C PHE A 451 7.96 15.34 23.18
N SER A 452 7.99 14.05 23.46
CA SER A 452 8.44 12.99 22.54
C SER A 452 7.33 12.44 21.65
N ALA A 453 6.07 12.52 22.10
CA ALA A 453 4.91 12.05 21.34
C ALA A 453 4.73 12.89 20.08
N TYR A 454 4.86 12.27 18.91
CA TYR A 454 4.65 12.90 17.61
C TYR A 454 3.16 13.03 17.30
N GLN A 455 2.43 11.94 17.47
CA GLN A 455 0.97 11.85 17.38
C GLN A 455 0.44 11.00 18.54
N TYR A 456 -0.79 11.29 18.97
CA TYR A 456 -1.52 10.46 19.92
C TYR A 456 -2.50 9.55 19.18
N ILE A 457 -2.45 8.26 19.54
CA ILE A 457 -3.34 7.23 19.05
C ILE A 457 -4.32 6.89 20.16
N ILE A 458 -5.61 7.08 19.89
CA ILE A 458 -6.65 7.21 20.90
C ILE A 458 -7.77 6.21 20.62
N ARG A 459 -8.20 5.50 21.67
CA ARG A 459 -9.48 4.79 21.67
C ARG A 459 -10.39 5.35 22.75
N ALA A 460 -11.56 5.85 22.37
CA ALA A 460 -12.53 6.45 23.28
C ALA A 460 -13.87 5.69 23.24
N ASN A 461 -14.48 5.46 24.40
CA ASN A 461 -15.80 4.84 24.48
C ASN A 461 -16.90 5.88 24.35
N LYS A 462 -18.03 5.49 23.78
CA LYS A 462 -19.26 6.30 23.84
C LYS A 462 -19.69 6.46 25.30
N LYS A 463 -19.83 7.70 25.78
CA LYS A 463 -20.45 7.94 27.10
C LYS A 463 -21.95 7.65 27.01
N THR A 464 -22.42 6.64 27.73
CA THR A 464 -23.84 6.37 27.91
C THR A 464 -24.40 7.30 28.99
N ASN A 465 -25.58 7.86 28.74
CA ASN A 465 -26.26 8.75 29.69
C ASN A 465 -26.98 7.97 30.78
#